data_AF-B2LSG9-F1
#
_entry.id   AF-B2LSG9-F1
#
_cell.length_a   1.000
_cell.length_b   1.000
_cell.length_c   1.000
_cell.angle_alpha   90.00
_cell.angle_beta   90.00
_cell.angle_gamma   90.00
#
_symmetry.space_group_name_H-M   'P 1'
#
loop_
_entity.id
_entity.type
_entity.pdbx_description
1 polymer ?
#
loop_
_entity_poly.entity_id
_entity_poly.type
_entity_poly.pdbx_seq_one_letter_code
_entity_poly.pdbx_strand_id
1 'polypeptide(L)'
;NVTQNVREGMAAAREPFRTFLEAHAQSRERQFFLRSATALWPAQQAKALKDTDLIVLAPAFTLTELTDAFKIGFLLYIGFIVVDLEIA
;
A
#
# COMPACT_ATOMS: atom_id res chain seq x y z
N ASN A 1 13.22 6.64 -30.68
CA ASN A 1 12.69 5.27 -30.47
C ASN A 1 12.73 4.84 -29.01
N VAL A 2 13.90 4.77 -28.33
CA VAL A 2 13.99 4.29 -26.93
C VAL A 2 13.11 5.09 -25.94
N THR A 3 13.18 6.42 -25.94
CA THR A 3 12.40 7.27 -25.02
C THR A 3 10.88 7.14 -25.23
N GLN A 4 10.45 6.84 -26.45
CA GLN A 4 9.04 6.64 -26.77
C GLN A 4 8.53 5.29 -26.26
N ASN A 5 9.31 4.23 -26.49
CA ASN A 5 9.01 2.89 -25.98
C ASN A 5 8.94 2.87 -24.44
N VAL A 6 9.80 3.63 -23.75
CA VAL A 6 9.76 3.76 -22.28
C VAL A 6 8.46 4.44 -21.81
N ARG A 7 8.01 5.51 -22.48
CA ARG A 7 6.76 6.19 -22.13
C ARG A 7 5.53 5.31 -22.35
N GLU A 8 5.48 4.59 -23.46
CA GLU A 8 4.40 3.64 -23.77
C GLU A 8 4.38 2.49 -22.76
N GLY A 9 5.54 1.94 -22.41
CA GLY A 9 5.66 0.90 -21.38
C GLY A 9 5.19 1.37 -20.00
N MET A 10 5.56 2.58 -19.57
CA MET A 10 5.07 3.14 -18.30
C MET A 10 3.57 3.39 -18.32
N ALA A 11 3.01 3.89 -19.43
CA ALA A 11 1.59 4.09 -19.57
C ALA A 11 0.81 2.77 -19.49
N ALA A 12 1.33 1.71 -20.13
CA ALA A 12 0.75 0.37 -20.08
C ALA A 12 0.84 -0.27 -18.68
N ALA A 13 1.93 -0.04 -17.94
CA ALA A 13 2.14 -0.61 -16.60
C ALA A 13 1.33 0.09 -15.50
N ARG A 14 0.95 1.35 -15.71
CA ARG A 14 0.26 2.17 -14.69
C ARG A 14 -1.04 1.55 -14.21
N GLU A 15 -1.88 1.10 -15.14
CA GLU A 15 -3.22 0.61 -14.82
C GLU A 15 -3.19 -0.75 -14.11
N PRO A 16 -2.46 -1.78 -14.59
CA PRO A 16 -2.27 -3.03 -13.86
C PRO A 16 -1.69 -2.82 -12.46
N PHE A 17 -0.72 -1.91 -12.32
CA PHE A 17 -0.12 -1.59 -11.02
C PHE A 17 -1.13 -0.96 -10.07
N ARG A 18 -1.95 -0.01 -10.56
CA ARG A 18 -3.04 0.60 -9.80
C ARG A 18 -4.04 -0.45 -9.33
N THR A 19 -4.49 -1.33 -10.23
CA THR A 19 -5.43 -2.42 -9.91
C THR A 19 -4.84 -3.38 -8.87
N PHE A 20 -3.56 -3.72 -9.00
CA PHE A 20 -2.87 -4.56 -8.01
C PHE A 20 -2.87 -3.91 -6.62
N LEU A 21 -2.47 -2.63 -6.52
CA LEU A 21 -2.47 -1.93 -5.24
C LEU A 21 -3.88 -1.79 -4.66
N GLU A 22 -4.88 -1.52 -5.51
CA GLU A 22 -6.27 -1.38 -5.06
C GLU A 22 -6.83 -2.70 -4.49
N ALA A 23 -6.44 -3.84 -5.06
CA ALA A 23 -6.85 -5.16 -4.61
C ALA A 23 -6.20 -5.59 -3.28
N HIS A 24 -5.00 -5.09 -2.98
CA HIS A 24 -4.22 -5.49 -1.80
C HIS A 24 -4.13 -4.41 -0.71
N ALA A 25 -4.52 -3.16 -0.99
CA ALA A 25 -4.63 -2.12 0.03
C ALA A 25 -5.98 -2.21 0.75
N GLN A 26 -5.94 -2.33 2.09
CA GLN A 26 -7.16 -2.35 2.89
C GLN A 26 -7.93 -1.02 2.80
N SER A 27 -9.26 -1.10 2.71
CA SER A 27 -10.13 0.07 2.52
C SER A 27 -9.99 1.12 3.63
N ARG A 28 -9.71 0.69 4.88
CA ARG A 28 -9.53 1.58 6.03
C ARG A 28 -8.28 2.46 5.85
N GLU A 29 -7.21 1.89 5.35
CA GLU A 29 -5.90 2.49 5.14
C GLU A 29 -5.97 3.45 3.96
N ARG A 30 -6.64 3.06 2.87
CA ARG A 30 -6.93 3.96 1.74
C ARG A 30 -7.72 5.19 2.19
N GLN A 31 -8.77 4.99 2.98
CA GLN A 31 -9.56 6.11 3.51
C GLN A 31 -8.75 6.99 4.47
N PHE A 32 -7.89 6.40 5.29
CA PHE A 32 -6.98 7.15 6.16
C PHE A 32 -6.07 8.06 5.34
N PHE A 33 -5.38 7.51 4.33
CA PHE A 33 -4.48 8.30 3.49
C PHE A 33 -5.21 9.30 2.59
N LEU A 34 -6.42 8.99 2.11
CA LEU A 34 -7.27 9.95 1.40
C LEU A 34 -7.58 11.16 2.28
N ARG A 35 -8.02 10.94 3.53
CA ARG A 35 -8.30 12.04 4.48
C ARG A 35 -7.04 12.83 4.79
N SER A 36 -5.93 12.16 5.04
CA SER A 36 -4.65 12.80 5.35
C SER A 36 -4.17 13.68 4.18
N ALA A 37 -4.20 13.16 2.96
CA ALA A 37 -3.83 13.92 1.78
C ALA A 37 -4.78 15.10 1.53
N THR A 38 -6.09 14.90 1.69
CA THR A 38 -7.11 15.95 1.57
C THR A 38 -6.86 17.12 2.54
N ALA A 39 -6.40 16.83 3.75
CA ALA A 39 -6.11 17.84 4.77
C ALA A 39 -4.84 18.66 4.48
N LEU A 40 -3.88 18.09 3.77
CA LEU A 40 -2.58 18.72 3.48
C LEU A 40 -2.56 19.47 2.14
N TRP A 41 -3.44 19.12 1.21
CA TRP A 41 -3.41 19.61 -0.17
C TRP A 41 -4.29 20.83 -0.39
N PRO A 42 -4.00 21.67 -1.40
CA PRO A 42 -4.88 22.77 -1.79
C PRO A 42 -6.28 22.26 -2.12
N ALA A 43 -7.32 23.01 -1.72
CA ALA A 43 -8.72 22.59 -1.81
C ALA A 43 -9.14 22.11 -3.21
N GLN A 44 -8.59 22.70 -4.27
CA GLN A 44 -8.88 22.31 -5.66
C GLN A 44 -8.36 20.90 -5.99
N GLN A 45 -7.17 20.55 -5.52
CA GLN A 45 -6.55 19.23 -5.75
C GLN A 45 -7.15 18.18 -4.82
N ALA A 46 -7.44 18.56 -3.58
CA ALA A 46 -8.09 17.72 -2.59
C ALA A 46 -9.48 17.22 -3.05
N LYS A 47 -10.28 18.07 -3.72
CA LYS A 47 -11.59 17.68 -4.28
C LYS A 47 -11.51 16.66 -5.43
N ALA A 48 -10.40 16.64 -6.16
CA ALA A 48 -10.20 15.73 -7.28
C ALA A 48 -9.59 14.38 -6.86
N LEU A 49 -9.08 14.30 -5.63
CA LEU A 49 -8.38 13.14 -5.11
C LEU A 49 -9.34 11.98 -4.82
N LYS A 50 -8.95 10.78 -5.23
CA LYS A 50 -9.70 9.54 -5.04
C LYS A 50 -8.87 8.56 -4.21
N ASP A 51 -9.53 7.64 -3.53
CA ASP A 51 -8.86 6.56 -2.80
C ASP A 51 -8.16 5.56 -3.73
N THR A 52 -8.46 5.59 -5.03
CA THR A 52 -7.82 4.82 -6.09
C THR A 52 -6.61 5.51 -6.73
N ASP A 53 -6.24 6.71 -6.28
CA ASP A 53 -5.07 7.41 -6.82
C ASP A 53 -3.79 6.84 -6.21
N LEU A 54 -2.73 6.74 -7.01
CA LEU A 54 -1.46 6.12 -6.60
C LEU A 54 -0.85 6.75 -5.35
N ILE A 55 -1.06 8.05 -5.14
CA ILE A 55 -0.58 8.76 -3.95
C ILE A 55 -1.29 8.32 -2.66
N VAL A 56 -2.51 7.77 -2.76
CA VAL A 56 -3.25 7.17 -1.66
C VAL A 56 -2.98 5.67 -1.58
N LEU A 57 -3.00 4.98 -2.73
CA LEU A 57 -2.82 3.53 -2.80
C LEU A 57 -1.44 3.06 -2.36
N ALA A 58 -0.36 3.73 -2.78
CA ALA A 58 1.00 3.31 -2.47
C ALA A 58 1.28 3.27 -0.95
N PRO A 59 1.01 4.33 -0.16
CA PRO A 59 1.20 4.27 1.28
C PRO A 59 0.17 3.37 1.98
N ALA A 60 -1.06 3.28 1.47
CA ALA A 60 -2.08 2.38 2.04
C ALA A 60 -1.67 0.90 1.92
N PHE A 61 -1.29 0.47 0.72
CA PHE A 61 -0.77 -0.88 0.46
C PHE A 61 0.44 -1.19 1.35
N THR A 62 1.41 -0.27 1.42
CA THR A 62 2.61 -0.46 2.24
C THR A 62 2.26 -0.69 3.71
N LEU A 63 1.31 0.08 4.26
CA LEU A 63 0.86 -0.09 5.65
C LEU A 63 0.08 -1.40 5.86
N THR A 64 -0.77 -1.78 4.90
CA THR A 64 -1.48 -3.06 4.90
C THR A 64 -0.49 -4.23 4.93
N GLU A 65 0.43 -4.30 3.97
CA GLU A 65 1.39 -5.38 3.86
C GLU A 65 2.37 -5.42 5.05
N LEU A 66 2.79 -4.26 5.57
CA LEU A 66 3.63 -4.22 6.76
C LEU A 66 2.90 -4.81 7.98
N THR A 67 1.62 -4.50 8.13
CA THR A 67 0.79 -5.03 9.21
C THR A 67 0.61 -6.55 9.06
N ASP A 68 0.36 -7.03 7.85
CA ASP A 68 0.16 -8.45 7.60
C ASP A 68 1.46 -9.25 7.72
N ALA A 69 2.58 -8.71 7.24
CA ALA A 69 3.92 -9.26 7.46
C ALA A 69 4.27 -9.34 8.95
N PHE A 70 3.92 -8.32 9.75
CA PHE A 70 4.13 -8.33 11.19
C PHE A 70 3.30 -9.42 11.88
N LYS A 71 2.04 -9.62 11.47
CA LYS A 71 1.20 -10.71 11.99
C LYS A 71 1.79 -12.08 11.67
N ILE A 72 2.24 -12.30 10.43
CA ILE A 72 2.88 -13.55 10.03
C ILE A 72 4.16 -13.77 10.84
N GLY A 73 5.00 -12.74 10.95
CA GLY A 73 6.23 -12.79 11.76
C GLY A 73 5.95 -13.11 13.23
N PHE A 74 4.91 -12.50 13.82
CA PHE A 74 4.50 -12.76 15.19
C PHE A 74 4.03 -14.20 15.41
N LEU A 75 3.25 -14.77 14.48
CA LEU A 75 2.81 -16.16 14.54
C LEU A 75 4.00 -17.13 14.48
N LEU A 76 4.97 -16.88 13.60
CA LEU A 76 6.21 -17.67 13.53
C LEU A 76 7.02 -17.53 14.82
N TYR A 77 7.10 -16.32 15.37
CA TYR A 77 7.83 -16.04 16.60
C TYR A 77 7.28 -16.78 17.83
N ILE A 78 5.96 -16.93 17.94
CA ILE A 78 5.34 -17.72 19.02
C ILE A 78 5.87 -19.16 19.03
N GLY A 79 6.03 -19.79 17.86
CA GLY A 79 6.56 -21.15 17.77
C GLY A 79 7.96 -21.29 18.39
N PHE A 80 8.82 -20.30 18.19
CA PHE A 80 10.16 -20.28 18.78
C PHE A 80 10.13 -20.02 20.29
N ILE A 81 9.29 -19.08 20.76
CA ILE A 81 9.14 -18.81 22.20
C ILE A 81 8.74 -20.06 22.99
N VAL A 82 7.83 -20.87 22.45
CA VAL A 82 7.36 -22.09 23.14
C VAL A 82 8.51 -23.07 23.35
N VAL A 83 9.36 -23.25 22.33
CA VAL A 83 10.54 -24.12 22.43
C VAL A 83 11.54 -23.57 23.44
N ASP A 84 11.81 -22.27 23.39
CA ASP A 84 12.76 -21.63 24.30
C ASP A 84 12.29 -21.74 25.77
N LEU A 85 10.98 -21.66 26.03
CA LEU A 85 10.42 -21.78 27.38
C LEU A 85 10.48 -23.22 27.94
N GLU A 86 10.31 -24.24 27.09
CA GLU A 86 10.39 -25.65 27.53
C GLU A 86 11.83 -26.08 27.87
N ILE A 87 12.83 -25.43 27.28
CA ILE A 87 14.26 -25.74 27.50
C ILE A 87 14.82 -24.97 28.71
N ALA A 88 14.28 -23.80 29.02
CA ALA A 88 14.72 -22.92 30.10
C ALA A 88 14.38 -23.46 31.50
#